data_AF-A0A7V1D665-F1
#
_entry.id   AF-A0A7V1D665-F1
#
_cell.length_a   1.000
_cell.length_b   1.000
_cell.length_c   1.000
_cell.angle_alpha   90.00
_cell.angle_beta   90.00
_cell.angle_gamma   90.00
#
_symmetry.space_group_name_H-M   'P 1'
#
loop_
_entity.id
_entity.type
_entity.pdbx_description
1 polymer ?
#
loop_
_entity_poly.entity_id
_entity_poly.type
_entity_poly.pdbx_seq_one_letter_code
_entity_poly.pdbx_strand_id
1 'polypeptide(L)'
;MKKILVILMLVSMIGFATSIYVVAQEENVDAACAELAGELRQKGVSRRNVKAIEGPVKNMLRKGATKKDIKDAVGDLSAGGIRGKALRQSVEAMNELVEDGENPKVAGNIVSRAAHRAQAQGLKGKDLAAKVREAVQQRKQEREKQRQRKREERRKKLQKQKELKQQEEKSRQEKSRKQKRSRPWRKRR
;
A
#
# COMPACT_ATOMS: atom_id res chain seq x y z
N MET A 1 43.07 7.58 10.99
CA MET A 1 42.34 8.86 10.79
C MET A 1 41.74 9.03 9.39
N LYS A 2 42.48 8.75 8.30
CA LYS A 2 41.98 8.91 6.90
C LYS A 2 40.67 8.15 6.57
N LYS A 3 40.41 6.98 7.17
CA LYS A 3 39.22 6.16 6.91
C LYS A 3 37.92 6.72 7.50
N ILE A 4 37.99 7.51 8.57
CA ILE A 4 36.81 8.11 9.23
C ILE A 4 36.29 9.30 8.40
N LEU A 5 37.22 10.06 7.79
CA LEU A 5 36.91 11.21 6.92
C LEU A 5 36.15 10.81 5.65
N VAL A 6 36.47 9.64 5.07
CA VAL A 6 35.79 9.10 3.87
C VAL A 6 34.35 8.68 4.18
N ILE A 7 34.10 8.08 5.35
CA ILE A 7 32.75 7.68 5.78
C ILE A 7 31.89 8.93 6.06
N LEU A 8 32.47 9.99 6.65
CA LEU A 8 31.77 11.25 6.92
C LEU A 8 31.38 12.01 5.65
N MET A 9 32.22 11.99 4.61
CA MET A 9 31.87 12.56 3.29
C MET A 9 30.79 11.76 2.55
N LEU A 10 30.81 10.42 2.63
CA LEU A 10 29.78 9.57 2.01
C LEU A 10 28.41 9.77 2.66
N VAL A 11 28.36 9.96 3.99
CA VAL A 11 27.10 10.22 4.71
C VAL A 11 26.55 11.63 4.40
N SER A 12 27.40 12.65 4.18
CA SER A 12 26.92 14.00 3.85
C SER A 12 26.35 14.11 2.42
N MET A 13 26.88 13.35 1.45
CA MET A 13 26.32 13.29 0.09
C MET A 13 24.94 12.62 0.02
N ILE A 14 24.69 11.60 0.85
CA ILE A 14 23.36 10.94 0.92
C ILE A 14 22.32 11.93 1.47
N GLY A 15 22.69 12.78 2.43
CA GLY A 15 21.80 13.81 2.98
C GLY A 15 21.37 14.86 1.94
N PHE A 16 22.29 15.34 1.11
CA PHE A 16 21.98 16.36 0.10
C PHE A 16 21.14 15.83 -1.09
N ALA A 17 21.35 14.58 -1.50
CA ALA A 17 20.57 13.95 -2.57
C ALA A 17 19.09 13.75 -2.19
N THR A 18 18.79 13.49 -0.90
CA THR A 18 17.40 13.34 -0.44
C THR A 18 16.62 14.66 -0.45
N SER A 19 17.27 15.79 -0.19
CA SER A 19 16.62 17.10 -0.20
C SER A 19 16.18 17.53 -1.61
N ILE A 20 17.04 17.34 -2.63
CA ILE A 20 16.75 17.72 -4.02
C ILE A 20 15.61 16.86 -4.60
N TYR A 21 15.54 15.57 -4.25
CA TYR A 21 14.49 14.67 -4.72
C TYR A 21 13.11 15.03 -4.17
N VAL A 22 13.03 15.53 -2.93
CA VAL A 22 11.75 15.93 -2.31
C VAL A 22 11.23 17.22 -2.95
N VAL A 23 12.09 18.21 -3.19
CA VAL A 23 11.70 19.49 -3.81
C VAL A 23 11.23 19.30 -5.26
N ALA A 24 11.96 18.48 -6.06
CA ALA A 24 11.54 18.18 -7.43
C ALA A 24 10.24 17.35 -7.50
N GLN A 25 9.96 16.52 -6.48
CA GLN A 25 8.72 15.76 -6.41
C GLN A 25 7.52 16.63 -5.99
N GLU A 26 7.73 17.67 -5.17
CA GLU A 26 6.66 18.61 -4.78
C GLU A 26 6.19 19.51 -5.92
N GLU A 27 7.11 20.10 -6.70
CA GLU A 27 6.74 20.93 -7.86
C GLU A 27 5.96 20.13 -8.91
N ASN A 28 6.34 18.86 -9.13
CA ASN A 28 5.63 17.95 -10.02
C ASN A 28 4.22 17.59 -9.52
N VAL A 29 4.02 17.48 -8.20
CA VAL A 29 2.71 17.16 -7.62
C VAL A 29 1.75 18.35 -7.76
N ASP A 30 2.22 19.58 -7.56
CA ASP A 30 1.37 20.76 -7.69
C ASP A 30 0.93 20.98 -9.14
N ALA A 31 1.84 20.83 -10.12
CA ALA A 31 1.50 20.87 -11.53
C ALA A 31 0.52 19.74 -11.92
N ALA A 32 0.79 18.51 -11.48
CA ALA A 32 -0.09 17.37 -11.72
C ALA A 32 -1.48 17.57 -11.10
N CYS A 33 -1.55 18.17 -9.91
CA CYS A 33 -2.80 18.47 -9.23
C CYS A 33 -3.57 19.59 -9.95
N ALA A 34 -2.88 20.62 -10.47
CA ALA A 34 -3.50 21.70 -11.24
C ALA A 34 -4.09 21.19 -12.56
N GLU A 35 -3.37 20.34 -13.29
CA GLU A 35 -3.88 19.68 -14.49
C GLU A 35 -5.11 18.81 -14.17
N LEU A 36 -5.01 17.97 -13.15
CA LEU A 36 -6.10 17.10 -12.71
C LEU A 36 -7.33 17.93 -12.30
N ALA A 37 -7.13 19.07 -11.63
CA ALA A 37 -8.19 20.00 -11.29
C ALA A 37 -8.92 20.54 -12.55
N GLY A 38 -8.18 20.80 -13.64
CA GLY A 38 -8.75 21.15 -14.93
C GLY A 38 -9.58 20.01 -15.53
N GLU A 39 -9.03 18.80 -15.58
CA GLU A 39 -9.71 17.61 -16.12
C GLU A 39 -10.98 17.24 -15.34
N LEU A 40 -10.97 17.37 -14.02
CA LEU A 40 -12.14 17.14 -13.17
C LEU A 40 -13.25 18.16 -13.43
N ARG A 41 -12.90 19.43 -13.71
CA ARG A 41 -13.88 20.45 -14.10
C ARG A 41 -14.52 20.13 -15.45
N GLN A 42 -13.73 19.64 -16.41
CA GLN A 42 -14.27 19.17 -17.70
C GLN A 42 -15.23 17.99 -17.53
N LYS A 43 -15.01 17.11 -16.53
CA LYS A 43 -15.96 16.06 -16.12
C LYS A 43 -17.15 16.57 -15.26
N GLY A 44 -17.36 17.88 -15.15
CA GLY A 44 -18.50 18.47 -14.45
C GLY A 44 -18.34 18.61 -12.93
N VAL A 45 -17.14 18.41 -12.37
CA VAL A 45 -16.88 18.67 -10.94
C VAL A 45 -16.75 20.18 -10.72
N SER A 46 -17.56 20.74 -9.82
CA SER A 46 -17.54 22.18 -9.56
C SER A 46 -16.19 22.65 -9.00
N ARG A 47 -15.80 23.90 -9.28
CA ARG A 47 -14.56 24.51 -8.75
C ARG A 47 -14.46 24.43 -7.23
N ARG A 48 -15.58 24.58 -6.52
CA ARG A 48 -15.64 24.44 -5.06
C ARG A 48 -15.31 23.01 -4.62
N ASN A 49 -15.88 22.01 -5.29
CA ASN A 49 -15.62 20.60 -4.99
C ASN A 49 -14.16 20.22 -5.28
N VAL A 50 -13.61 20.67 -6.42
CA VAL A 50 -12.19 20.44 -6.77
C VAL A 50 -11.27 21.01 -5.70
N LYS A 51 -11.50 22.26 -5.27
CA LYS A 51 -10.71 22.87 -4.19
C LYS A 51 -10.87 22.11 -2.87
N ALA A 52 -12.07 21.60 -2.58
CA ALA A 52 -12.34 20.86 -1.35
C ALA A 52 -11.65 19.48 -1.28
N ILE A 53 -11.25 18.92 -2.42
CA ILE A 53 -10.56 17.62 -2.49
C ILE A 53 -9.07 17.74 -2.83
N GLU A 54 -8.55 18.96 -3.02
CA GLU A 54 -7.18 19.20 -3.44
C GLU A 54 -6.15 18.57 -2.50
N GLY A 55 -6.32 18.74 -1.17
CA GLY A 55 -5.42 18.14 -0.18
C GLY A 55 -5.32 16.61 -0.28
N PRO A 56 -6.44 15.88 -0.17
CA PRO A 56 -6.48 14.43 -0.39
C PRO A 56 -5.88 13.99 -1.75
N VAL A 57 -6.17 14.73 -2.82
CA VAL A 57 -5.64 14.44 -4.16
C VAL A 57 -4.11 14.58 -4.21
N LYS A 58 -3.56 15.68 -3.68
CA LYS A 58 -2.10 15.88 -3.60
C LYS A 58 -1.44 14.77 -2.80
N ASN A 59 -2.04 14.36 -1.68
CA ASN A 59 -1.50 13.27 -0.88
C ASN A 59 -1.50 11.94 -1.64
N MET A 60 -2.58 11.61 -2.35
CA MET A 60 -2.61 10.41 -3.20
C MET A 60 -1.54 10.45 -4.31
N LEU A 61 -1.34 11.60 -4.97
CA LEU A 61 -0.27 11.77 -5.96
C LEU A 61 1.12 11.55 -5.35
N ARG A 62 1.39 12.12 -4.17
CA ARG A 62 2.65 11.87 -3.41
C ARG A 62 2.86 10.40 -3.05
N LYS A 63 1.76 9.65 -2.85
CA LYS A 63 1.79 8.20 -2.60
C LYS A 63 1.85 7.35 -3.87
N GLY A 64 2.06 7.97 -5.03
CA GLY A 64 2.24 7.29 -6.30
C GLY A 64 0.94 6.96 -7.02
N ALA A 65 -0.19 7.56 -6.63
CA ALA A 65 -1.41 7.47 -7.43
C ALA A 65 -1.23 8.18 -8.77
N THR A 66 -1.77 7.59 -9.84
CA THR A 66 -1.74 8.23 -11.15
C THR A 66 -2.88 9.25 -11.26
N LYS A 67 -2.65 10.32 -12.04
CA LYS A 67 -3.72 11.30 -12.38
C LYS A 67 -4.96 10.62 -12.93
N LYS A 68 -4.77 9.58 -13.76
CA LYS A 68 -5.85 8.80 -14.37
C LYS A 68 -6.70 8.08 -13.32
N ASP A 69 -6.09 7.37 -12.38
CA ASP A 69 -6.84 6.64 -11.35
C ASP A 69 -7.68 7.57 -10.48
N ILE A 70 -7.12 8.72 -10.09
CA ILE A 70 -7.85 9.73 -9.31
C ILE A 70 -8.97 10.35 -10.15
N LYS A 71 -8.69 10.71 -11.41
CA LYS A 71 -9.69 11.28 -12.32
C LYS A 71 -10.87 10.35 -12.52
N ASP A 72 -10.60 9.08 -12.76
CA ASP A 72 -11.65 8.10 -13.05
C ASP A 72 -12.48 7.86 -11.79
N ALA A 73 -11.86 7.66 -10.63
CA ALA A 73 -12.59 7.51 -9.37
C ALA A 73 -13.45 8.74 -8.99
N VAL A 74 -12.90 9.96 -9.05
CA VAL A 74 -13.64 11.19 -8.73
C VAL A 74 -14.69 11.49 -9.79
N GLY A 75 -14.38 11.22 -11.06
CA GLY A 75 -15.29 11.36 -12.19
C GLY A 75 -16.50 10.44 -12.04
N ASP A 76 -16.29 9.18 -11.71
CA ASP A 76 -17.36 8.19 -11.50
C ASP A 76 -18.29 8.59 -10.34
N LEU A 77 -17.72 9.05 -9.22
CA LEU A 77 -18.49 9.57 -8.09
C LEU A 77 -19.37 10.77 -8.52
N SER A 78 -18.77 11.72 -9.24
CA SER A 78 -19.47 12.93 -9.71
C SER A 78 -20.56 12.61 -10.74
N ALA A 79 -20.27 11.70 -11.68
CA ALA A 79 -21.22 11.21 -12.68
C ALA A 79 -22.39 10.45 -12.03
N GLY A 80 -22.11 9.74 -10.92
CA GLY A 80 -23.13 9.17 -10.06
C GLY A 80 -24.03 10.22 -9.39
N GLY A 81 -23.69 11.50 -9.41
CA GLY A 81 -24.45 12.55 -8.73
C GLY A 81 -23.95 12.85 -7.31
N ILE A 82 -22.83 12.26 -6.89
CA ILE A 82 -22.22 12.51 -5.59
C ILE A 82 -21.45 13.82 -5.66
N ARG A 83 -21.91 14.82 -4.91
CA ARG A 83 -21.41 16.21 -4.97
C ARG A 83 -21.20 16.79 -3.58
N GLY A 84 -20.48 17.92 -3.52
CA GLY A 84 -20.33 18.70 -2.30
C GLY A 84 -19.62 17.93 -1.20
N LYS A 85 -20.19 17.96 0.02
CA LYS A 85 -19.60 17.31 1.19
C LYS A 85 -19.46 15.79 1.02
N ALA A 86 -20.43 15.14 0.39
CA ALA A 86 -20.39 13.69 0.17
C ALA A 86 -19.22 13.31 -0.74
N LEU A 87 -19.00 14.06 -1.83
CA LEU A 87 -17.86 13.85 -2.72
C LEU A 87 -16.54 14.01 -1.97
N ARG A 88 -16.41 15.09 -1.20
CA ARG A 88 -15.21 15.32 -0.38
C ARG A 88 -14.93 14.15 0.57
N GLN A 89 -15.95 13.70 1.30
CA GLN A 89 -15.80 12.60 2.26
C GLN A 89 -15.46 11.27 1.57
N SER A 90 -15.99 11.02 0.38
CA SER A 90 -15.62 9.85 -0.42
C SER A 90 -14.16 9.91 -0.87
N VAL A 91 -13.67 11.08 -1.32
CA VAL A 91 -12.27 11.23 -1.72
C VAL A 91 -11.33 11.16 -0.51
N GLU A 92 -11.72 11.70 0.64
CA GLU A 92 -10.98 11.52 1.91
C GLU A 92 -10.89 10.04 2.31
N ALA A 93 -12.00 9.28 2.19
CA ALA A 93 -12.01 7.86 2.47
C ALA A 93 -11.16 7.04 1.49
N MET A 94 -11.10 7.46 0.22
CA MET A 94 -10.19 6.89 -0.78
C MET A 94 -8.73 7.16 -0.41
N ASN A 95 -8.41 8.41 -0.02
CA ASN A 95 -7.08 8.78 0.43
C ASN A 95 -6.64 7.96 1.64
N GLU A 96 -7.54 7.73 2.60
CA GLU A 96 -7.28 6.89 3.78
C GLU A 96 -6.88 5.45 3.41
N LEU A 97 -7.53 4.84 2.40
CA LEU A 97 -7.12 3.52 1.89
C LEU A 97 -5.74 3.56 1.23
N VAL A 98 -5.44 4.61 0.48
CA VAL A 98 -4.13 4.79 -0.18
C VAL A 98 -3.02 5.00 0.86
N GLU A 99 -3.29 5.74 1.94
CA GLU A 99 -2.37 5.93 3.06
C GLU A 99 -2.04 4.61 3.76
N ASP A 100 -3.02 3.72 3.90
CA ASP A 100 -2.80 2.37 4.41
C ASP A 100 -1.99 1.49 3.43
N GLY A 101 -1.76 1.95 2.20
CA GLY A 101 -1.04 1.28 1.13
C GLY A 101 -1.91 0.35 0.29
N GLU A 102 -3.21 0.61 0.18
CA GLU A 102 -4.06 0.02 -0.86
C GLU A 102 -3.70 0.65 -2.21
N ASN A 103 -3.89 -0.11 -3.30
CA ASN A 103 -3.67 0.46 -4.63
C ASN A 103 -4.73 1.54 -4.93
N PRO A 104 -4.35 2.72 -5.46
CA PRO A 104 -5.28 3.82 -5.73
C PRO A 104 -6.49 3.44 -6.59
N LYS A 105 -6.28 2.62 -7.62
CA LYS A 105 -7.38 2.11 -8.45
C LYS A 105 -8.34 1.21 -7.66
N VAL A 106 -7.81 0.36 -6.77
CA VAL A 106 -8.61 -0.50 -5.90
C VAL A 106 -9.36 0.33 -4.86
N ALA A 107 -8.70 1.32 -4.24
CA ALA A 107 -9.32 2.25 -3.30
C ALA A 107 -10.47 3.03 -3.94
N GLY A 108 -10.24 3.59 -5.13
CA GLY A 108 -11.27 4.28 -5.92
C GLY A 108 -12.45 3.38 -6.23
N ASN A 109 -12.22 2.13 -6.65
CA ASN A 109 -13.28 1.16 -6.92
C ASN A 109 -14.11 0.79 -5.69
N ILE A 110 -13.48 0.63 -4.52
CA ILE A 110 -14.18 0.31 -3.27
C ILE A 110 -15.11 1.47 -2.89
N VAL A 111 -14.57 2.68 -2.89
CA VAL A 111 -15.31 3.90 -2.55
C VAL A 111 -16.44 4.14 -3.54
N SER A 112 -16.16 4.07 -4.84
CA SER A 112 -17.15 4.25 -5.91
C SER A 112 -18.30 3.25 -5.78
N ARG A 113 -18.00 1.95 -5.66
CA ARG A 113 -19.03 0.91 -5.45
C ARG A 113 -19.85 1.13 -4.19
N ALA A 114 -19.21 1.49 -3.08
CA ALA A 114 -19.91 1.76 -1.83
C ALA A 114 -20.85 2.97 -1.96
N ALA A 115 -20.39 4.03 -2.62
CA ALA A 115 -21.16 5.24 -2.80
C ALA A 115 -22.35 5.04 -3.76
N HIS A 116 -22.16 4.30 -4.86
CA HIS A 116 -23.26 3.93 -5.76
C HIS A 116 -24.29 3.04 -5.07
N ARG A 117 -23.87 2.07 -4.25
CA ARG A 117 -24.80 1.23 -3.46
C ARG A 117 -25.60 2.07 -2.46
N ALA A 118 -24.93 2.96 -1.75
CA ALA A 118 -25.59 3.86 -0.80
C ALA A 118 -26.61 4.76 -1.51
N GLN A 119 -26.25 5.30 -2.67
CA GLN A 119 -27.15 6.12 -3.47
C GLN A 119 -28.33 5.32 -4.03
N ALA A 120 -28.11 4.07 -4.46
CA ALA A 120 -29.18 3.18 -4.90
C ALA A 120 -30.17 2.85 -3.76
N GLN A 121 -29.70 2.90 -2.50
CA GLN A 121 -30.54 2.82 -1.30
C GLN A 121 -31.22 4.16 -0.95
N GLY A 122 -31.06 5.21 -1.77
CA GLY A 122 -31.60 6.54 -1.53
C GLY A 122 -30.81 7.37 -0.52
N LEU A 123 -29.69 6.86 0.01
CA LEU A 123 -28.87 7.58 0.99
C LEU A 123 -28.17 8.77 0.33
N LYS A 124 -28.13 9.89 1.05
CA LYS A 124 -27.52 11.15 0.60
C LYS A 124 -26.69 11.78 1.71
N GLY A 125 -25.80 12.71 1.35
CA GLY A 125 -25.07 13.52 2.31
C GLY A 125 -24.28 12.69 3.32
N LYS A 126 -24.61 12.83 4.62
CA LYS A 126 -23.89 12.18 5.72
C LYS A 126 -24.07 10.65 5.73
N ASP A 127 -25.26 10.16 5.39
CA ASP A 127 -25.55 8.72 5.45
C ASP A 127 -24.83 7.96 4.34
N LEU A 128 -24.75 8.55 3.15
CA LEU A 128 -23.92 8.05 2.06
C LEU A 128 -22.46 7.97 2.48
N ALA A 129 -21.93 9.04 3.07
CA ALA A 129 -20.55 9.07 3.55
C ALA A 129 -20.30 8.04 4.66
N ALA A 130 -21.26 7.81 5.55
CA ALA A 130 -21.17 6.77 6.57
C ALA A 130 -21.08 5.38 5.93
N LYS A 131 -21.89 5.09 4.91
CA LYS A 131 -21.84 3.81 4.18
C LYS A 131 -20.53 3.60 3.44
N VAL A 132 -19.98 4.66 2.85
CA VAL A 132 -18.65 4.63 2.22
C VAL A 132 -17.57 4.32 3.27
N ARG A 133 -17.61 4.99 4.43
CA ARG A 133 -16.67 4.73 5.53
C ARG A 133 -16.80 3.30 6.07
N GLU A 134 -18.00 2.78 6.18
CA GLU A 134 -18.25 1.39 6.59
C GLU A 134 -17.54 0.42 5.64
N ALA A 135 -17.67 0.63 4.32
CA ALA A 135 -16.98 -0.19 3.32
C ALA A 135 -15.45 -0.09 3.42
N VAL A 136 -14.92 1.11 3.69
CA VAL A 136 -13.48 1.31 3.95
C VAL A 136 -13.03 0.55 5.20
N GLN A 137 -13.78 0.62 6.30
CA GLN A 137 -13.45 -0.09 7.54
C GLN A 137 -13.50 -1.61 7.35
N GLN A 138 -14.52 -2.13 6.66
CA GLN A 138 -14.59 -3.55 6.31
C GLN A 138 -13.36 -3.99 5.50
N ARG A 139 -12.92 -3.16 4.55
CA ARG A 139 -11.71 -3.45 3.77
C ARG A 139 -10.45 -3.49 4.63
N LYS A 140 -10.30 -2.53 5.54
CA LYS A 140 -9.15 -2.49 6.47
C LYS A 140 -9.06 -3.78 7.29
N GLN A 141 -10.19 -4.20 7.87
CA GLN A 141 -10.26 -5.44 8.64
C GLN A 141 -9.96 -6.69 7.81
N GLU A 142 -10.49 -6.78 6.59
CA GLU A 142 -10.22 -7.89 5.67
C GLU A 142 -8.72 -8.01 5.37
N ARG A 143 -8.07 -6.87 5.10
CA ARG A 143 -6.65 -6.82 4.79
C ARG A 143 -5.78 -7.19 5.99
N GLU A 144 -6.17 -6.79 7.20
CA GLU A 144 -5.49 -7.20 8.41
C GLU A 144 -5.56 -8.72 8.61
N LYS A 145 -6.76 -9.31 8.48
CA LYS A 145 -6.95 -10.76 8.52
C LYS A 145 -6.11 -11.47 7.46
N GLN A 146 -6.05 -10.93 6.25
CA GLN A 146 -5.23 -11.49 5.18
C GLN A 146 -3.72 -11.42 5.50
N ARG A 147 -3.26 -10.31 6.10
CA ARG A 147 -1.87 -10.15 6.55
C ARG A 147 -1.53 -11.15 7.66
N GLN A 148 -2.43 -11.36 8.62
CA GLN A 148 -2.27 -12.35 9.69
C GLN A 148 -2.16 -13.77 9.12
N ARG A 149 -3.10 -14.17 8.25
CA ARG A 149 -3.07 -15.48 7.56
C ARG A 149 -1.77 -15.72 6.80
N LYS A 150 -1.31 -14.73 6.02
CA LYS A 150 -0.03 -14.82 5.28
C LYS A 150 1.17 -14.96 6.23
N ARG A 151 1.17 -14.28 7.38
CA ARG A 151 2.24 -14.39 8.39
C ARG A 151 2.25 -15.78 9.02
N GLU A 152 1.10 -16.32 9.37
CA GLU A 152 0.97 -17.67 9.92
C GLU A 152 1.40 -18.75 8.92
N GLU A 153 0.99 -18.63 7.66
CA GLU A 153 1.38 -19.56 6.60
C GLU A 153 2.90 -19.57 6.39
N ARG A 154 3.53 -18.38 6.37
CA ARG A 154 4.99 -18.26 6.30
C ARG A 154 5.68 -18.89 7.50
N ARG A 155 5.15 -18.69 8.72
CA ARG A 155 5.67 -19.34 9.94
C ARG A 155 5.59 -20.86 9.85
N LYS A 156 4.45 -21.41 9.43
CA LYS A 156 4.27 -22.86 9.24
C LYS A 156 5.23 -23.42 8.19
N LYS A 157 5.41 -22.73 7.06
CA LYS A 157 6.37 -23.12 6.01
C LYS A 157 7.82 -23.13 6.51
N LEU A 158 8.23 -22.09 7.24
CA LEU A 158 9.56 -22.01 7.84
C LEU A 158 9.80 -23.08 8.90
N GLN A 159 8.79 -23.39 9.73
CA GLN A 159 8.88 -24.43 10.74
C GLN A 159 9.04 -25.82 10.11
N LYS A 160 8.20 -26.17 9.13
CA LYS A 160 8.33 -27.42 8.37
C LYS A 160 9.69 -27.54 7.70
N GLN A 161 10.22 -26.46 7.13
CA GLN A 161 11.54 -26.48 6.49
C GLN A 161 12.67 -26.70 7.51
N LYS A 162 12.56 -26.15 8.72
CA LYS A 162 13.53 -26.40 9.81
C LYS A 162 13.46 -27.85 10.30
N GLU A 163 12.27 -28.41 10.47
CA GLU A 163 12.06 -29.80 10.87
C GLU A 163 12.65 -30.78 9.85
N LEU A 164 12.41 -30.55 8.55
CA LEU A 164 12.99 -31.35 7.48
C LEU A 164 14.53 -31.29 7.49
N LYS A 165 15.12 -30.09 7.60
CA LYS A 165 16.59 -29.95 7.70
C LYS A 165 17.17 -30.68 8.92
N GLN A 166 16.50 -30.60 10.07
CA GLN A 166 16.92 -31.33 11.27
C GLN A 166 16.82 -32.85 11.10
N GLN A 167 15.77 -33.35 10.45
CA GLN A 167 15.64 -34.78 10.13
C GLN A 167 16.73 -35.25 9.16
N GLU A 168 17.01 -34.48 8.11
CA GLU A 168 18.11 -34.77 7.18
C GLU A 168 19.46 -34.81 7.89
N GLU A 169 19.75 -33.84 8.74
CA GLU A 169 21.00 -33.78 9.51
C GLU A 169 21.14 -34.97 10.47
N LYS A 170 20.07 -35.32 11.20
CA LYS A 170 20.04 -36.52 12.05
C LYS A 170 20.29 -37.80 11.25
N SER A 171 19.64 -37.95 10.09
CA SER A 171 19.83 -39.11 9.22
C SER A 171 21.26 -39.22 8.66
N ARG A 172 21.90 -38.07 8.34
CA ARG A 172 23.30 -38.01 7.92
C ARG A 172 24.26 -38.40 9.05
N GLN A 173 24.03 -37.89 10.27
CA GLN A 173 24.82 -38.26 11.45
C GLN A 173 24.70 -39.76 11.77
N GLU A 174 23.49 -40.34 11.66
CA GLU A 174 23.27 -41.76 11.90
C GLU A 174 23.98 -42.63 10.85
N LYS A 175 23.88 -42.28 9.56
CA LYS A 175 24.61 -42.97 8.47
C LYS A 175 26.13 -42.91 8.69
N SER A 176 26.66 -41.75 9.08
CA SER A 176 28.09 -41.58 9.40
C SER A 176 28.53 -42.46 10.58
N ARG A 177 27.71 -42.54 11.64
CA ARG A 177 27.97 -43.41 12.81
C ARG A 177 27.97 -44.89 12.43
N LYS A 178 27.01 -45.35 11.61
CA LYS A 178 26.95 -46.73 11.11
C LYS A 178 28.19 -47.07 10.26
N GLN A 179 28.60 -46.16 9.37
CA GLN A 179 29.79 -46.34 8.52
C GLN A 179 31.10 -46.39 9.33
N LYS A 180 31.22 -45.61 10.41
CA LYS A 180 32.38 -45.71 11.32
C LYS A 180 32.41 -47.04 12.08
N ARG A 181 31.25 -47.55 12.51
CA ARG A 181 31.14 -48.85 13.21
C ARG A 181 31.43 -50.05 12.31
N SER A 182 31.16 -49.95 11.01
CA SER A 182 31.40 -51.04 10.05
C SER A 182 32.83 -51.10 9.50
N ARG A 183 33.72 -50.17 9.88
CA ARG A 183 35.13 -50.26 9.49
C ARG A 183 35.81 -51.38 10.31
N PRO A 184 36.35 -52.42 9.67
CA PRO A 184 37.06 -53.48 10.38
C PRO A 184 38.20 -52.86 11.20
N TRP A 185 38.33 -53.26 12.46
CA TRP A 185 39.51 -52.95 13.26
C TRP A 185 40.73 -53.56 12.56
N ARG A 186 41.43 -52.77 11.73
CA ARG A 186 42.75 -53.16 11.24
C ARG A 186 43.63 -53.31 12.48
N LYS A 187 43.87 -54.56 12.87
CA LYS A 187 44.86 -54.94 13.89
C LYS A 187 46.17 -54.26 13.50
N ARG A 188 46.57 -53.23 14.25
CA ARG A 188 47.93 -52.68 14.17
C ARG A 188 48.85 -53.79 14.68
N ARG A 189 49.60 -54.39 13.77
CA ARG A 189 50.80 -55.17 14.07
C ARG A 189 51.97 -54.21 14.16
#